data_AF-A0A7Y5VS43-F1
#
_entry.id   AF-A0A7Y5VS43-F1
#
_cell.length_a   1.000
_cell.length_b   1.000
_cell.length_c   1.000
_cell.angle_alpha   90.00
_cell.angle_beta   90.00
_cell.angle_gamma   90.00
#
_symmetry.space_group_name_H-M   'P 1'
#
loop_
_entity.id
_entity.type
_entity.pdbx_description
1 polymer ?
#
loop_
_entity_poly.entity_id
_entity_poly.type
_entity_poly.pdbx_seq_one_letter_code
_entity_poly.pdbx_strand_id
1 'polypeptide(L)'
;MLIFRTSTLAATTPALVLWYFAATTLSADEPDPIGASLADARIAYELTMEDVRQDALKAIDKREVALRAKAKPNAKDLAETQEQIKTLGEERDAFVSSGDWPSIPASDDLKRRAKSARTSLLKAYERAQADYVKGKNDALAEAIQREHEQLLAESDVVPWGDNLLASSTNGHHIVGSPKQALDLGEIASGAYRIEIVAKRTQGSGALQLAVPLPDGGHACLVTPADASESRILLTLRESLLSADLGASRDANAPSEDAAANGQLALWTTGGEFRIDSVRVKRVFPASDEPDTPKEDRKQQRPTQQKQPKPELLPLNSEWTGARTFANGTAQKCTVKITRREGNKVVLRVNHDGYALAFHCTLKGDQLTLDSVFQVAGPGGSTRINPTGSGKVTANNITLRHSWRKLDNRNVMVEAVLNVSR
;
A
#
# COMPACT_ATOMS: atom_id res chain seq x y z
N MET A 1 7.65 9.71 82.65
CA MET A 1 8.85 10.24 83.33
C MET A 1 9.95 10.33 82.30
N LEU A 2 10.51 11.53 82.10
CA LEU A 2 11.59 11.80 81.14
C LEU A 2 12.83 10.91 81.43
N ILE A 3 13.62 10.59 80.40
CA ILE A 3 15.01 11.13 80.21
C ILE A 3 15.75 10.39 79.06
N PHE A 4 16.11 11.22 78.08
CA PHE A 4 17.30 11.27 77.23
C PHE A 4 17.76 10.14 76.29
N ARG A 5 17.78 10.55 75.01
CA ARG A 5 18.60 10.10 73.89
C ARG A 5 20.11 10.13 74.22
N THR A 6 20.85 9.15 73.69
CA THR A 6 22.26 9.31 73.33
C THR A 6 22.49 8.86 71.89
N SER A 7 23.25 9.69 71.20
CA SER A 7 23.57 9.65 69.78
C SER A 7 24.62 8.59 69.48
N THR A 8 24.49 7.90 68.35
CA THR A 8 25.59 7.21 67.68
C THR A 8 25.62 7.65 66.22
N LEU A 9 26.61 8.48 65.88
CA LEU A 9 26.98 8.77 64.50
C LEU A 9 27.65 7.53 63.92
N ALA A 10 27.01 6.90 62.93
CA ALA A 10 27.65 5.94 62.05
C ALA A 10 28.04 6.67 60.75
N ALA A 11 29.32 6.63 60.43
CA ALA A 11 29.90 7.19 59.22
C ALA A 11 29.36 6.46 57.98
N THR A 12 28.60 7.15 57.14
CA THR A 12 28.23 6.71 55.79
C THR A 12 29.31 7.16 54.81
N THR A 13 30.07 6.19 54.32
CA THR A 13 30.91 6.30 53.11
C THR A 13 30.01 6.63 51.90
N PRO A 14 30.29 7.69 51.11
CA PRO A 14 29.60 7.88 49.84
C PRO A 14 30.10 6.82 48.84
N ALA A 15 29.26 5.84 48.53
CA ALA A 15 29.43 5.00 47.36
C ALA A 15 29.25 5.89 46.12
N LEU A 16 30.37 6.22 45.48
CA LEU A 16 30.44 6.96 44.23
C LEU A 16 29.93 6.03 43.12
N VAL A 17 28.62 6.02 42.89
CA VAL A 17 28.00 5.36 41.72
C VAL A 17 28.36 6.20 40.51
N LEU A 18 29.44 5.80 39.85
CA LEU A 18 29.88 6.34 38.58
C LEU A 18 28.87 5.89 37.50
N TRP A 19 27.84 6.70 37.26
CA TRP A 19 26.97 6.53 36.11
C TRP A 19 27.80 6.79 34.85
N TYR A 20 28.26 5.71 34.21
CA TYR A 20 28.73 5.74 32.85
C TYR A 20 27.51 6.06 31.97
N PHE A 21 27.26 7.35 31.73
CA PHE A 21 26.52 7.77 30.55
C PHE A 21 27.40 7.43 29.35
N ALA A 22 27.30 6.19 28.88
CA ALA A 22 27.64 5.89 27.50
C ALA A 22 26.73 6.79 26.67
N ALA A 23 27.30 7.87 26.13
CA ALA A 23 26.65 8.65 25.11
C ALA A 23 26.38 7.69 23.95
N THR A 24 25.16 7.16 23.88
CA THR A 24 24.62 6.62 22.64
C THR A 24 24.60 7.80 21.69
N THR A 25 25.68 7.96 20.94
CA THR A 25 25.68 8.80 19.77
C THR A 25 24.56 8.24 18.90
N LEU A 26 23.39 8.89 18.91
CA LEU A 26 22.40 8.75 17.87
C LEU A 26 23.12 9.18 16.60
N SER A 27 23.80 8.23 15.95
CA SER A 27 24.15 8.37 14.56
C SER A 27 22.83 8.65 13.88
N ALA A 28 22.71 9.82 13.25
CA ALA A 28 21.59 10.09 12.38
C ALA A 28 21.59 8.95 11.36
N ASP A 29 20.61 8.06 11.46
CA ASP A 29 20.51 6.88 10.60
C ASP A 29 20.64 7.36 9.16
N GLU A 30 21.62 6.80 8.45
CA GLU A 30 21.81 7.10 7.04
C GLU A 30 20.50 6.75 6.33
N PRO A 31 19.95 7.65 5.48
CA PRO A 31 18.67 7.39 4.84
C PRO A 31 18.73 6.06 4.10
N ASP A 32 17.72 5.19 4.29
CA ASP A 32 17.60 3.90 3.62
C ASP A 32 16.69 4.02 2.36
N PRO A 33 17.24 4.35 1.18
CA PRO A 33 16.45 4.48 -0.03
C PRO A 33 15.86 3.15 -0.51
N ILE A 34 16.46 2.01 -0.14
CA ILE A 34 15.98 0.67 -0.52
C ILE A 34 14.69 0.39 0.25
N GLY A 35 14.73 0.58 1.57
CA GLY A 35 13.57 0.46 2.45
C GLY A 35 12.44 1.40 2.05
N ALA A 36 12.76 2.67 1.75
CA ALA A 36 11.77 3.65 1.28
C ALA A 36 11.09 3.21 -0.04
N SER A 37 11.86 2.72 -1.01
CA SER A 37 11.27 2.24 -2.29
C SER A 37 10.39 1.01 -2.10
N LEU A 38 10.72 0.10 -1.17
CA LEU A 38 9.87 -1.05 -0.86
C LEU A 38 8.59 -0.61 -0.13
N ALA A 39 8.71 0.36 0.79
CA ALA A 39 7.58 0.94 1.48
C ALA A 39 6.57 1.56 0.49
N ASP A 40 7.04 2.34 -0.48
CA ASP A 40 6.20 2.89 -1.55
C ASP A 40 5.48 1.80 -2.37
N ALA A 41 6.18 0.71 -2.70
CA ALA A 41 5.60 -0.41 -3.43
C ALA A 41 4.48 -1.10 -2.62
N ARG A 42 4.66 -1.24 -1.31
CA ARG A 42 3.64 -1.80 -0.40
C ARG A 42 2.43 -0.88 -0.27
N ILE A 43 2.65 0.43 -0.14
CA ILE A 43 1.57 1.42 -0.13
C ILE A 43 0.74 1.32 -1.41
N ALA A 44 1.40 1.27 -2.58
CA ALA A 44 0.72 1.13 -3.87
C ALA A 44 -0.06 -0.20 -3.98
N TYR A 45 0.49 -1.28 -3.46
CA TYR A 45 -0.18 -2.58 -3.38
C TYR A 45 -1.45 -2.51 -2.51
N GLU A 46 -1.35 -1.99 -1.29
CA GLU A 46 -2.48 -1.90 -0.35
C GLU A 46 -3.61 -1.01 -0.90
N LEU A 47 -3.27 0.12 -1.53
CA LEU A 47 -4.26 0.97 -2.21
C LEU A 47 -4.98 0.22 -3.33
N THR A 48 -4.23 -0.53 -4.14
CA THR A 48 -4.82 -1.32 -5.23
C THR A 48 -5.72 -2.44 -4.69
N MET A 49 -5.31 -3.11 -3.62
CA MET A 49 -6.11 -4.16 -2.99
C MET A 49 -7.38 -3.59 -2.37
N GLU A 50 -7.32 -2.42 -1.75
CA GLU A 50 -8.51 -1.74 -1.23
C GLU A 50 -9.51 -1.41 -2.35
N ASP A 51 -9.05 -0.85 -3.47
CA ASP A 51 -9.92 -0.61 -4.64
C ASP A 51 -10.58 -1.90 -5.14
N VAL A 52 -9.81 -3.00 -5.21
CA VAL A 52 -10.33 -4.31 -5.64
C VAL A 52 -11.42 -4.81 -4.69
N ARG A 53 -11.24 -4.67 -3.37
CA ARG A 53 -12.24 -5.06 -2.37
C ARG A 53 -13.51 -4.21 -2.48
N GLN A 54 -13.36 -2.90 -2.59
CA GLN A 54 -14.50 -1.98 -2.75
C GLN A 54 -15.29 -2.27 -4.02
N ASP A 55 -14.61 -2.58 -5.13
CA ASP A 55 -15.27 -2.97 -6.37
C ASP A 55 -16.00 -4.32 -6.27
N ALA A 56 -15.42 -5.29 -5.54
CA ALA A 56 -16.08 -6.58 -5.26
C ALA A 56 -17.37 -6.38 -4.45
N LEU A 57 -17.31 -5.62 -3.35
CA LEU A 57 -18.47 -5.31 -2.50
C LEU A 57 -19.57 -4.58 -3.29
N LYS A 58 -19.20 -3.55 -4.06
CA LYS A 58 -20.16 -2.85 -4.94
C LYS A 58 -20.82 -3.77 -5.96
N ALA A 59 -20.08 -4.75 -6.48
CA ALA A 59 -20.62 -5.71 -7.43
C ALA A 59 -21.60 -6.70 -6.78
N ILE A 60 -21.36 -7.10 -5.52
CA ILE A 60 -22.31 -7.86 -4.70
C ILE A 60 -23.57 -7.02 -4.48
N ASP A 61 -23.44 -5.79 -3.96
CA ASP A 61 -24.57 -4.89 -3.67
C ASP A 61 -25.42 -4.64 -4.92
N LYS A 62 -24.77 -4.39 -6.06
CA LYS A 62 -25.47 -4.22 -7.35
C LYS A 62 -26.25 -5.46 -7.77
N ARG A 63 -25.70 -6.66 -7.52
CA ARG A 63 -26.38 -7.92 -7.82
C ARG A 63 -27.58 -8.11 -6.90
N GLU A 64 -27.44 -7.82 -5.62
CA GLU A 64 -28.54 -7.89 -4.65
C GLU A 64 -29.69 -6.95 -5.04
N VAL A 65 -29.40 -5.69 -5.39
CA VAL A 65 -30.39 -4.72 -5.88
C VAL A 65 -31.09 -5.25 -7.13
N ALA A 66 -30.34 -5.84 -8.07
CA ALA A 66 -30.90 -6.41 -9.29
C ALA A 66 -31.80 -7.63 -9.02
N LEU A 67 -31.50 -8.45 -8.02
CA LEU A 67 -32.35 -9.56 -7.59
C LEU A 67 -33.65 -9.05 -6.97
N ARG A 68 -33.55 -8.10 -6.03
CA ARG A 68 -34.72 -7.46 -5.40
C ARG A 68 -35.66 -6.82 -6.43
N ALA A 69 -35.10 -6.16 -7.44
CA ALA A 69 -35.88 -5.55 -8.52
C ALA A 69 -36.57 -6.56 -9.46
N LYS A 70 -36.06 -7.79 -9.56
CA LYS A 70 -36.64 -8.87 -10.38
C LYS A 70 -37.71 -9.68 -9.63
N ALA A 71 -37.81 -9.54 -8.31
CA ALA A 71 -38.78 -10.26 -7.50
C ALA A 71 -40.21 -10.00 -7.99
N LYS A 72 -40.88 -11.02 -8.50
CA LYS A 72 -42.30 -10.96 -8.86
C LYS A 72 -43.16 -11.25 -7.63
N PRO A 73 -44.39 -10.73 -7.56
CA PRO A 73 -45.28 -10.91 -6.40
C PRO A 73 -45.83 -12.34 -6.25
N ASN A 74 -45.46 -13.30 -7.10
CA ASN A 74 -45.89 -14.69 -6.91
C ASN A 74 -45.00 -15.37 -5.84
N ALA A 75 -45.59 -16.26 -5.05
CA ALA A 75 -44.93 -16.85 -3.89
C ALA A 75 -43.67 -17.66 -4.24
N LYS A 76 -43.65 -18.31 -5.40
CA LYS A 76 -42.52 -19.14 -5.84
C LYS A 76 -41.30 -18.30 -6.22
N ASP A 77 -41.47 -17.28 -7.05
CA ASP A 77 -40.39 -16.40 -7.49
C ASP A 77 -39.84 -15.57 -6.31
N LEU A 78 -40.71 -15.19 -5.35
CA LEU A 78 -40.28 -14.50 -4.14
C LEU A 78 -39.38 -15.37 -3.26
N ALA A 79 -39.75 -16.63 -3.03
CA ALA A 79 -38.94 -17.57 -2.24
C ALA A 79 -37.58 -17.85 -2.90
N GLU A 80 -37.54 -18.06 -4.22
CA GLU A 80 -36.28 -18.25 -4.96
C GLU A 80 -35.39 -17.00 -4.89
N THR A 81 -35.98 -15.80 -5.02
CA THR A 81 -35.23 -14.54 -4.92
C THR A 81 -34.66 -14.33 -3.52
N GLN A 82 -35.43 -14.67 -2.47
CA GLN A 82 -34.98 -14.58 -1.09
C GLN A 82 -33.80 -15.51 -0.81
N GLU A 83 -33.84 -16.76 -1.32
CA GLU A 83 -32.72 -17.68 -1.18
C GLU A 83 -31.47 -17.17 -1.89
N GLN A 84 -31.59 -16.62 -3.11
CA GLN A 84 -30.46 -16.03 -3.82
C GLN A 84 -29.86 -14.81 -3.10
N ILE A 85 -30.69 -13.97 -2.48
CA ILE A 85 -30.22 -12.84 -1.66
C ILE A 85 -29.50 -13.34 -0.41
N LYS A 86 -30.02 -14.39 0.23
CA LYS A 86 -29.38 -15.02 1.38
C LYS A 86 -28.01 -15.58 1.02
N THR A 87 -27.90 -16.34 -0.08
CA THR A 87 -26.61 -16.84 -0.59
C THR A 87 -25.63 -15.70 -0.89
N LEU A 88 -26.11 -14.58 -1.44
CA LEU A 88 -25.23 -13.41 -1.65
C LEU A 88 -24.78 -12.77 -0.34
N GLY A 89 -25.62 -12.76 0.70
CA GLY A 89 -25.22 -12.35 2.04
C GLY A 89 -24.10 -13.24 2.58
N GLU A 90 -24.24 -14.55 2.45
CA GLU A 90 -23.23 -15.53 2.85
C GLU A 90 -21.92 -15.36 2.04
N GLU A 91 -21.99 -15.13 0.72
CA GLU A 91 -20.82 -14.83 -0.11
C GLU A 91 -20.13 -13.51 0.31
N ARG A 92 -20.91 -12.49 0.67
CA ARG A 92 -20.38 -11.22 1.17
C ARG A 92 -19.64 -11.42 2.48
N ASP A 93 -20.25 -12.14 3.42
CA ASP A 93 -19.67 -12.40 4.73
C ASP A 93 -18.40 -13.25 4.60
N ALA A 94 -18.40 -14.25 3.72
CA ALA A 94 -17.20 -15.04 3.40
C ALA A 94 -16.10 -14.15 2.79
N PHE A 95 -16.41 -13.31 1.80
CA PHE A 95 -15.43 -12.40 1.21
C PHE A 95 -14.80 -11.44 2.26
N VAL A 96 -15.63 -10.91 3.16
CA VAL A 96 -15.16 -9.99 4.22
C VAL A 96 -14.37 -10.72 5.31
N SER A 97 -14.76 -11.95 5.67
CA SER A 97 -14.17 -12.66 6.82
C SER A 97 -12.99 -13.54 6.45
N SER A 98 -13.02 -14.27 5.33
CA SER A 98 -11.99 -15.21 4.87
C SER A 98 -11.27 -14.76 3.60
N GLY A 99 -11.80 -13.76 2.89
CA GLY A 99 -11.27 -13.35 1.58
C GLY A 99 -11.72 -14.25 0.43
N ASP A 100 -12.71 -15.11 0.65
CA ASP A 100 -13.26 -15.99 -0.38
C ASP A 100 -13.93 -15.18 -1.49
N TRP A 101 -13.45 -15.34 -2.72
CA TRP A 101 -13.92 -14.54 -3.83
C TRP A 101 -15.41 -14.80 -4.14
N PRO A 102 -16.26 -13.76 -4.18
CA PRO A 102 -17.68 -13.94 -4.48
C PRO A 102 -17.88 -14.40 -5.93
N SER A 103 -18.98 -15.14 -6.16
CA SER A 103 -19.33 -15.70 -7.47
C SER A 103 -20.04 -14.67 -8.34
N ILE A 104 -19.40 -13.51 -8.55
CA ILE A 104 -19.94 -12.37 -9.32
C ILE A 104 -19.35 -12.31 -10.74
N PRO A 105 -20.07 -11.73 -11.73
CA PRO A 105 -19.58 -11.63 -13.11
C PRO A 105 -18.23 -10.90 -13.29
N ALA A 106 -17.87 -10.01 -12.35
CA ALA A 106 -16.60 -9.26 -12.39
C ALA A 106 -15.44 -9.99 -11.68
N SER A 107 -15.66 -11.16 -11.08
CA SER A 107 -14.70 -11.85 -10.21
C SER A 107 -13.35 -12.09 -10.89
N ASP A 108 -13.34 -12.53 -12.16
CA ASP A 108 -12.09 -12.82 -12.89
C ASP A 108 -11.23 -11.58 -13.16
N ASP A 109 -11.85 -10.43 -13.44
CA ASP A 109 -11.12 -9.17 -13.63
C ASP A 109 -10.51 -8.69 -12.31
N LEU A 110 -11.28 -8.78 -11.21
CA LEU A 110 -10.83 -8.42 -9.87
C LEU A 110 -9.68 -9.31 -9.40
N LYS A 111 -9.79 -10.64 -9.59
CA LYS A 111 -8.71 -11.60 -9.32
C LYS A 111 -7.45 -11.28 -10.12
N ARG A 112 -7.60 -10.96 -11.42
CA ARG A 112 -6.46 -10.56 -12.27
C ARG A 112 -5.79 -9.27 -11.78
N ARG A 113 -6.56 -8.27 -11.35
CA ARG A 113 -6.04 -7.02 -10.76
C ARG A 113 -5.28 -7.30 -9.47
N ALA A 114 -5.86 -8.07 -8.54
CA ALA A 114 -5.20 -8.48 -7.30
C ALA A 114 -3.88 -9.22 -7.56
N LYS A 115 -3.88 -10.20 -8.48
CA LYS A 115 -2.69 -10.94 -8.88
C LYS A 115 -1.61 -10.03 -9.49
N SER A 116 -2.00 -9.07 -10.31
CA SER A 116 -1.07 -8.09 -10.91
C SER A 116 -0.43 -7.18 -9.86
N ALA A 117 -1.23 -6.71 -8.88
CA ALA A 117 -0.74 -5.92 -7.76
C ALA A 117 0.26 -6.72 -6.93
N ARG A 118 -0.10 -7.97 -6.56
CA ARG A 118 0.77 -8.88 -5.81
C ARG A 118 2.07 -9.16 -6.55
N THR A 119 2.01 -9.47 -7.84
CA THR A 119 3.22 -9.70 -8.67
C THR A 119 4.14 -8.48 -8.70
N SER A 120 3.56 -7.27 -8.72
CA SER A 120 4.35 -6.03 -8.70
C SER A 120 5.06 -5.84 -7.36
N LEU A 121 4.39 -6.17 -6.25
CA LEU A 121 4.98 -6.11 -4.92
C LEU A 121 6.09 -7.16 -4.74
N LEU A 122 5.86 -8.41 -5.14
CA LEU A 122 6.88 -9.48 -5.06
C LEU A 122 8.18 -9.07 -5.79
N LYS A 123 8.08 -8.47 -6.97
CA LYS A 123 9.25 -7.93 -7.69
C LYS A 123 9.98 -6.82 -6.94
N ALA A 124 9.26 -6.02 -6.14
CA ALA A 124 9.88 -4.99 -5.31
C ALA A 124 10.69 -5.63 -4.18
N TYR A 125 10.21 -6.72 -3.57
CA TYR A 125 10.98 -7.49 -2.58
C TYR A 125 12.23 -8.11 -3.19
N GLU A 126 12.11 -8.80 -4.33
CA GLU A 126 13.26 -9.40 -5.02
C GLU A 126 14.34 -8.35 -5.31
N ARG A 127 13.92 -7.15 -5.74
CA ARG A 127 14.83 -6.03 -5.98
C ARG A 127 15.46 -5.52 -4.69
N ALA A 128 14.67 -5.28 -3.64
CA ALA A 128 15.17 -4.80 -2.36
C ALA A 128 16.19 -5.78 -1.75
N GLN A 129 15.89 -7.08 -1.79
CA GLN A 129 16.82 -8.13 -1.36
C GLN A 129 18.14 -8.04 -2.13
N ALA A 130 18.10 -7.97 -3.47
CA ALA A 130 19.29 -7.88 -4.30
C ALA A 130 20.10 -6.60 -4.03
N ASP A 131 19.43 -5.48 -3.82
CA ASP A 131 20.07 -4.19 -3.52
C ASP A 131 20.73 -4.20 -2.12
N TYR A 132 20.13 -4.81 -1.09
CA TYR A 132 20.76 -4.98 0.23
C TYR A 132 21.97 -5.93 0.19
N VAL A 133 21.89 -7.05 -0.54
CA VAL A 133 23.05 -7.95 -0.75
C VAL A 133 24.19 -7.18 -1.42
N LYS A 134 23.90 -6.38 -2.44
CA LYS A 134 24.90 -5.54 -3.11
C LYS A 134 25.50 -4.50 -2.16
N GLY A 135 24.69 -3.96 -1.25
CA GLY A 135 25.11 -3.07 -0.16
C GLY A 135 25.84 -3.77 1.00
N LYS A 136 26.03 -5.10 0.94
CA LYS A 136 26.60 -5.93 2.01
C LYS A 136 25.84 -5.83 3.34
N ASN A 137 24.52 -5.65 3.27
CA ASN A 137 23.64 -5.67 4.42
C ASN A 137 22.87 -7.00 4.46
N ASP A 138 23.60 -8.07 4.74
CA ASP A 138 23.09 -9.44 4.66
C ASP A 138 21.92 -9.68 5.63
N ALA A 139 21.97 -9.08 6.83
CA ALA A 139 20.90 -9.17 7.81
C ALA A 139 19.56 -8.60 7.31
N LEU A 140 19.59 -7.43 6.65
CA LEU A 140 18.38 -6.87 6.02
C LEU A 140 17.95 -7.71 4.82
N ALA A 141 18.88 -8.18 3.98
CA ALA A 141 18.54 -9.03 2.85
C ALA A 141 17.80 -10.32 3.29
N GLU A 142 18.27 -10.99 4.34
CA GLU A 142 17.61 -12.18 4.92
C GLU A 142 16.24 -11.85 5.54
N ALA A 143 16.11 -10.69 6.20
CA ALA A 143 14.84 -10.23 6.73
C ALA A 143 13.80 -10.01 5.60
N ILE A 144 14.21 -9.33 4.52
CA ILE A 144 13.38 -9.08 3.34
C ILE A 144 13.03 -10.38 2.62
N GLN A 145 13.94 -11.36 2.55
CA GLN A 145 13.65 -12.68 1.99
C GLN A 145 12.55 -13.41 2.78
N ARG A 146 12.64 -13.43 4.12
CA ARG A 146 11.62 -14.07 4.97
C ARG A 146 10.25 -13.43 4.79
N GLU A 147 10.19 -12.12 4.64
CA GLU A 147 8.94 -11.40 4.35
C GLU A 147 8.40 -11.70 2.95
N HIS A 148 9.29 -11.84 1.97
CA HIS A 148 8.91 -12.23 0.63
C HIS A 148 8.27 -13.63 0.61
N GLU A 149 8.90 -14.61 1.26
CA GLU A 149 8.39 -15.98 1.38
C GLU A 149 7.04 -16.01 2.10
N GLN A 150 6.88 -15.19 3.15
CA GLN A 150 5.59 -15.03 3.83
C GLN A 150 4.52 -14.46 2.92
N LEU A 151 4.82 -13.38 2.19
CA LEU A 151 3.85 -12.79 1.27
C LEU A 151 3.41 -13.78 0.18
N LEU A 152 4.27 -14.72 -0.23
CA LEU A 152 3.91 -15.82 -1.14
C LEU A 152 2.96 -16.83 -0.51
N ALA A 153 3.09 -17.09 0.79
CA ALA A 153 2.28 -18.05 1.52
C ALA A 153 0.87 -17.53 1.89
N GLU A 154 0.54 -16.26 1.60
CA GLU A 154 -0.62 -15.59 2.17
C GLU A 154 -1.63 -15.06 1.16
N SER A 155 -2.90 -15.08 1.56
CA SER A 155 -3.97 -14.31 0.94
C SER A 155 -4.16 -13.00 1.69
N ASP A 156 -4.19 -11.91 0.94
CA ASP A 156 -4.36 -10.55 1.48
C ASP A 156 -5.62 -9.86 0.93
N VAL A 157 -6.61 -10.66 0.54
CA VAL A 157 -7.86 -10.19 -0.06
C VAL A 157 -8.81 -9.63 1.00
N VAL A 158 -8.66 -10.03 2.26
CA VAL A 158 -9.53 -9.61 3.37
C VAL A 158 -9.43 -8.09 3.59
N PRO A 159 -10.58 -7.40 3.77
CA PRO A 159 -10.60 -5.97 4.04
C PRO A 159 -9.95 -5.62 5.37
N TRP A 160 -9.51 -4.37 5.47
CA TRP A 160 -9.22 -3.76 6.75
C TRP A 160 -10.50 -3.76 7.59
N GLY A 161 -10.40 -4.25 8.82
CA GLY A 161 -11.46 -4.07 9.81
C GLY A 161 -11.64 -2.59 10.12
N ASP A 162 -12.74 -2.27 10.80
CA ASP A 162 -13.01 -0.91 11.25
C ASP A 162 -11.81 -0.35 12.04
N ASN A 163 -11.61 0.95 11.92
CA ASN A 163 -10.55 1.63 12.66
C ASN A 163 -10.78 1.37 14.16
N LEU A 164 -9.81 0.76 14.85
CA LEU A 164 -9.89 0.55 16.31
C LEU A 164 -10.14 1.87 17.07
N LEU A 165 -9.70 2.98 16.47
CA LEU A 165 -9.90 4.33 17.00
C LEU A 165 -11.29 4.92 16.71
N ALA A 166 -11.99 4.47 15.66
CA ALA A 166 -13.34 4.98 15.36
C ALA A 166 -14.38 4.50 16.38
N SER A 167 -14.14 3.36 17.04
CA SER A 167 -14.95 2.86 18.15
C SER A 167 -14.66 3.54 19.49
N SER A 168 -13.51 4.22 19.66
CA SER A 168 -13.24 5.00 20.87
C SER A 168 -13.88 6.39 20.74
N THR A 169 -15.04 6.60 21.34
CA THR A 169 -15.80 7.86 21.26
C THR A 169 -15.12 9.07 21.89
N ASN A 170 -13.92 8.92 22.48
CA ASN A 170 -13.27 9.96 23.27
C ASN A 170 -11.82 10.16 22.84
N GLY A 171 -11.55 11.31 22.21
CA GLY A 171 -10.25 11.98 22.30
C GLY A 171 -9.33 11.78 21.09
N HIS A 172 -8.76 12.89 20.64
CA HIS A 172 -7.58 12.89 19.79
C HIS A 172 -6.50 12.02 20.44
N HIS A 173 -6.11 10.92 19.79
CA HIS A 173 -5.00 10.06 20.21
C HIS A 173 -3.67 10.77 19.92
N ILE A 174 -3.39 11.83 20.70
CA ILE A 174 -2.10 12.51 20.67
C ILE A 174 -1.15 11.66 21.50
N VAL A 175 -0.25 10.97 20.82
CA VAL A 175 0.87 10.24 21.39
C VAL A 175 2.01 11.23 21.56
N GLY A 176 2.39 11.46 22.81
CA GLY A 176 3.60 12.17 23.21
C GLY A 176 4.40 11.32 24.18
N SER A 177 4.82 11.94 25.27
CA SER A 177 5.30 11.24 26.47
C SER A 177 4.35 11.57 27.61
N PRO A 178 3.84 10.60 28.40
CA PRO A 178 4.33 9.21 28.55
C PRO A 178 3.80 8.21 27.51
N LYS A 179 4.34 6.99 27.57
CA LYS A 179 3.96 5.81 26.77
C LYS A 179 2.46 5.52 26.89
N GLN A 180 1.80 5.34 25.75
CA GLN A 180 0.37 5.04 25.66
C GLN A 180 0.17 3.60 25.21
N ALA A 181 -0.62 2.84 25.97
CA ALA A 181 -1.08 1.53 25.53
C ALA A 181 -2.23 1.67 24.52
N LEU A 182 -2.14 0.95 23.43
CA LEU A 182 -3.16 0.80 22.41
C LEU A 182 -3.67 -0.63 22.48
N ASP A 183 -4.87 -0.79 23.02
CA ASP A 183 -5.56 -2.07 23.08
C ASP A 183 -6.02 -2.47 21.69
N LEU A 184 -5.56 -3.63 21.23
CA LEU A 184 -6.00 -4.20 19.96
C LEU A 184 -7.26 -5.07 20.12
N GLY A 185 -7.80 -5.16 21.34
CA GLY A 185 -8.89 -6.03 21.72
C GLY A 185 -8.45 -7.49 21.83
N GLU A 186 -9.43 -8.39 21.88
CA GLU A 186 -9.18 -9.82 21.70
C GLU A 186 -8.76 -10.08 20.24
N ILE A 187 -7.48 -9.89 19.96
CA ILE A 187 -6.87 -10.51 18.79
C ILE A 187 -6.86 -12.01 19.06
N ALA A 188 -7.84 -12.70 18.49
CA ALA A 188 -7.89 -14.16 18.49
C ALA A 188 -6.56 -14.73 17.97
N SER A 189 -6.20 -15.96 18.36
CA SER A 189 -5.02 -16.65 17.84
C SER A 189 -4.96 -16.60 16.29
N GLY A 190 -3.84 -16.15 15.72
CA GLY A 190 -3.64 -16.10 14.27
C GLY A 190 -2.63 -15.06 13.80
N ALA A 191 -2.57 -14.85 12.48
CA ALA A 191 -1.75 -13.82 11.85
C ALA A 191 -2.58 -12.57 11.53
N TYR A 192 -2.04 -11.41 11.84
CA TYR A 192 -2.71 -10.11 11.68
C TYR A 192 -1.77 -9.10 11.06
N ARG A 193 -2.29 -8.28 10.16
CA ARG A 193 -1.60 -7.08 9.72
C ARG A 193 -2.20 -5.87 10.41
N ILE A 194 -1.34 -5.02 10.93
CA ILE A 194 -1.69 -3.77 11.61
C ILE A 194 -1.10 -2.64 10.81
N GLU A 195 -1.92 -1.63 10.57
CA GLU A 195 -1.49 -0.36 10.02
C GLU A 195 -1.78 0.77 11.00
N ILE A 196 -0.77 1.59 11.26
CA ILE A 196 -0.87 2.79 12.07
C ILE A 196 -0.48 3.98 11.19
N VAL A 197 -1.39 4.94 11.04
CA VAL A 197 -1.12 6.22 10.38
C VAL A 197 -1.13 7.30 11.44
N ALA A 198 -0.04 8.05 11.52
CA ALA A 198 0.16 9.10 12.50
C ALA A 198 0.68 10.37 11.84
N LYS A 199 0.20 11.53 12.27
CA LYS A 199 0.68 12.84 11.80
C LYS A 199 1.36 13.58 12.94
N ARG A 200 2.55 14.10 12.69
CA ARG A 200 3.25 14.93 13.66
C ARG A 200 2.51 16.26 13.83
N THR A 201 2.11 16.57 15.05
CA THR A 201 1.38 17.80 15.40
C THR A 201 2.30 18.86 15.99
N GLN A 202 3.36 18.46 16.69
CA GLN A 202 4.29 19.38 17.34
C GLN A 202 5.73 18.84 17.36
N GLY A 203 6.71 19.75 17.33
CA GLY A 203 8.13 19.45 17.54
C GLY A 203 8.78 18.62 16.43
N SER A 204 9.88 17.96 16.81
CA SER A 204 10.64 17.02 15.99
C SER A 204 10.90 15.76 16.81
N GLY A 205 10.88 14.60 16.18
CA GLY A 205 11.14 13.32 16.83
C GLY A 205 10.46 12.17 16.12
N ALA A 206 10.70 10.97 16.62
CA ALA A 206 10.21 9.73 16.04
C ALA A 206 9.03 9.18 16.84
N LEU A 207 8.09 8.55 16.13
CA LEU A 207 7.11 7.67 16.75
C LEU A 207 7.76 6.31 16.98
N GLN A 208 7.66 5.80 18.20
CA GLN A 208 8.09 4.47 18.58
C GLN A 208 6.89 3.59 18.87
N LEU A 209 7.01 2.32 18.46
CA LEU A 209 5.98 1.30 18.63
C LEU A 209 6.62 0.03 19.17
N ALA A 210 6.30 -0.33 20.41
CA ALA A 210 6.60 -1.64 20.96
C ALA A 210 5.48 -2.61 20.64
N VAL A 211 5.89 -3.76 20.11
CA VAL A 211 5.02 -4.87 19.77
C VAL A 211 5.40 -6.06 20.67
N PRO A 212 4.46 -6.65 21.43
CA PRO A 212 4.71 -7.87 22.18
C PRO A 212 4.99 -9.04 21.23
N LEU A 213 6.00 -9.84 21.58
CA LEU A 213 6.35 -11.07 20.88
C LEU A 213 5.85 -12.30 21.66
N PRO A 214 5.58 -13.41 20.96
CA PRO A 214 5.05 -14.64 21.56
C PRO A 214 5.94 -15.30 22.62
N ASP A 215 7.25 -15.04 22.57
CA ASP A 215 8.24 -15.53 23.54
C ASP A 215 8.31 -14.66 24.82
N GLY A 216 7.44 -13.66 24.94
CA GLY A 216 7.45 -12.68 26.03
C GLY A 216 8.41 -11.52 25.81
N GLY A 217 9.12 -11.48 24.67
CA GLY A 217 9.93 -10.35 24.25
C GLY A 217 9.10 -9.21 23.66
N HIS A 218 9.78 -8.16 23.22
CA HIS A 218 9.17 -7.08 22.45
C HIS A 218 10.07 -6.71 21.28
N ALA A 219 9.46 -6.29 20.18
CA ALA A 219 10.16 -5.61 19.11
C ALA A 219 9.78 -4.13 19.10
N CYS A 220 10.76 -3.25 18.94
CA CYS A 220 10.54 -1.83 18.81
C CYS A 220 10.70 -1.41 17.34
N LEU A 221 9.67 -0.74 16.82
CA LEU A 221 9.68 -0.11 15.50
C LEU A 221 9.77 1.40 15.69
N VAL A 222 10.69 2.03 14.96
CA VAL A 222 10.94 3.47 15.05
C VAL A 222 10.72 4.10 13.67
N THR A 223 9.95 5.19 13.62
CA THR A 223 9.73 5.96 12.40
C THR A 223 10.83 7.01 12.21
N PRO A 224 11.09 7.49 10.98
CA PRO A 224 12.04 8.57 10.77
C PRO A 224 11.66 9.83 11.56
N ALA A 225 12.63 10.44 12.25
CA ALA A 225 12.38 11.57 13.15
C ALA A 225 11.92 12.86 12.42
N ASP A 226 12.17 12.96 11.12
CA ASP A 226 11.82 14.08 10.26
C ASP A 226 10.47 13.91 9.56
N ALA A 227 9.86 12.71 9.59
CA ALA A 227 8.58 12.42 8.95
C ALA A 227 7.41 13.24 9.53
N SER A 228 6.79 14.09 8.70
CA SER A 228 5.56 14.82 9.09
C SER A 228 4.35 13.90 9.20
N GLU A 229 4.36 12.81 8.45
CA GLU A 229 3.38 11.73 8.49
C GLU A 229 4.14 10.42 8.55
N SER A 230 3.80 9.60 9.54
CA SER A 230 4.36 8.28 9.76
C SER A 230 3.30 7.23 9.44
N ARG A 231 3.65 6.26 8.62
CA ARG A 231 2.83 5.08 8.37
C ARG A 231 3.63 3.85 8.76
N ILE A 232 3.16 3.12 9.76
CA ILE A 232 3.73 1.85 10.19
C ILE A 232 2.79 0.76 9.69
N LEU A 233 3.34 -0.22 8.97
CA LEU A 233 2.65 -1.45 8.62
C LEU A 233 3.47 -2.57 9.22
N LEU A 234 2.81 -3.51 9.88
CA LEU A 234 3.47 -4.66 10.46
C LEU A 234 2.55 -5.87 10.41
N THR A 235 3.13 -7.04 10.26
CA THR A 235 2.42 -8.32 10.30
C THR A 235 2.85 -9.09 11.54
N LEU A 236 1.90 -9.32 12.46
CA LEU A 236 2.00 -10.14 13.66
C LEU A 236 1.66 -11.59 13.35
N ARG A 237 2.45 -12.52 13.88
CA ARG A 237 2.21 -13.97 13.82
C ARG A 237 2.55 -14.62 15.17
N GLU A 238 2.09 -15.85 15.36
CA GLU A 238 2.33 -16.66 16.57
C GLU A 238 3.80 -16.88 16.92
N SER A 239 4.75 -16.62 16.02
CA SER A 239 6.18 -16.77 16.31
C SER A 239 7.06 -15.70 15.65
N LEU A 240 6.47 -14.70 15.00
CA LEU A 240 7.25 -13.78 14.17
C LEU A 240 6.55 -12.43 13.99
N LEU A 241 7.34 -11.36 14.08
CA LEU A 241 6.98 -10.03 13.64
C LEU A 241 7.70 -9.69 12.33
N SER A 242 6.94 -9.24 11.34
CA SER A 242 7.47 -8.68 10.09
C SER A 242 7.12 -7.20 10.01
N ALA A 243 8.13 -6.34 9.94
CA ALA A 243 7.96 -4.89 9.86
C ALA A 243 8.02 -4.44 8.41
N ASP A 244 6.89 -3.98 7.90
CA ASP A 244 6.63 -3.99 6.47
C ASP A 244 7.05 -2.69 5.77
N LEU A 245 7.15 -1.54 6.45
CA LEU A 245 7.44 -0.23 5.81
C LEU A 245 8.84 0.34 6.10
N GLY A 246 9.88 -0.50 6.18
CA GLY A 246 11.26 0.00 6.36
C GLY A 246 11.49 0.69 7.71
N ALA A 247 10.63 0.43 8.71
CA ALA A 247 10.91 0.81 10.07
C ALA A 247 12.19 0.11 10.55
N SER A 248 13.09 0.86 11.19
CA SER A 248 14.28 0.28 11.79
C SER A 248 13.86 -0.75 12.84
N ARG A 249 14.55 -1.89 12.84
CA ARG A 249 14.28 -3.02 13.73
C ARG A 249 15.38 -3.05 14.77
N ASP A 250 15.14 -2.40 15.90
CA ASP A 250 16.07 -2.50 17.01
C ASP A 250 15.62 -3.64 17.93
N ALA A 251 16.28 -4.78 17.81
CA ALA A 251 15.93 -6.01 18.55
C ALA A 251 16.22 -5.90 20.06
N ASN A 252 16.88 -4.83 20.50
CA ASN A 252 17.38 -4.66 21.86
C ASN A 252 16.80 -3.44 22.60
N ALA A 253 15.64 -2.93 22.19
CA ALA A 253 15.01 -1.85 22.95
C ALA A 253 14.71 -2.32 24.39
N PRO A 254 15.14 -1.57 25.42
CA PRO A 254 15.04 -2.00 26.81
C PRO A 254 13.58 -2.28 27.21
N SER A 255 13.39 -3.44 27.83
CA SER A 255 12.10 -4.06 28.15
C SER A 255 11.34 -3.43 29.33
N GLU A 256 11.70 -2.21 29.75
CA GLU A 256 11.33 -1.74 31.10
C GLU A 256 9.82 -1.53 31.30
N ASP A 257 9.02 -1.48 30.23
CA ASP A 257 7.55 -1.48 30.32
C ASP A 257 6.93 -2.36 29.23
N ALA A 258 6.94 -3.67 29.45
CA ALA A 258 6.26 -4.64 28.60
C ALA A 258 4.76 -4.32 28.49
N ALA A 259 4.26 -4.10 27.28
CA ALA A 259 2.81 -4.02 27.05
C ALA A 259 2.19 -5.38 27.41
N ALA A 260 0.99 -5.39 28.02
CA ALA A 260 0.27 -6.63 28.26
C ALA A 260 -0.04 -7.32 26.92
N ASN A 261 -0.22 -8.65 26.93
CA ASN A 261 -0.64 -9.40 25.75
C ASN A 261 -1.88 -8.76 25.11
N GLY A 262 -1.84 -8.53 23.80
CA GLY A 262 -2.91 -7.85 23.05
C GLY A 262 -2.81 -6.32 23.01
N GLN A 263 -1.83 -5.71 23.66
CA GLN A 263 -1.60 -4.27 23.61
C GLN A 263 -0.34 -3.93 22.81
N LEU A 264 -0.43 -2.90 21.97
CA LEU A 264 0.75 -2.20 21.48
C LEU A 264 1.07 -1.07 22.44
N ALA A 265 2.32 -0.65 22.48
CA ALA A 265 2.66 0.58 23.19
C ALA A 265 3.32 1.59 22.25
N LEU A 266 2.81 2.82 22.29
CA LEU A 266 3.28 3.92 21.46
C LEU A 266 3.85 5.03 22.33
N TRP A 267 4.94 5.63 21.88
CA TRP A 267 5.51 6.82 22.52
C TRP A 267 6.33 7.61 21.51
N THR A 268 6.75 8.81 21.88
CA THR A 268 7.65 9.62 21.06
C THR A 268 8.99 9.82 21.76
N THR A 269 10.09 9.91 21.00
CA THR A 269 11.39 10.39 21.50
C THR A 269 11.56 11.90 21.36
N GLY A 270 10.52 12.59 20.90
CA GLY A 270 10.45 14.02 20.69
C GLY A 270 9.21 14.40 19.89
N GLY A 271 8.68 15.60 20.15
CA GLY A 271 7.46 16.07 19.52
C GLY A 271 6.21 15.28 19.93
N GLU A 272 5.12 15.55 19.21
CA GLU A 272 3.82 14.92 19.40
C GLU A 272 3.28 14.43 18.07
N PHE A 273 2.63 13.26 18.11
CA PHE A 273 1.99 12.65 16.96
C PHE A 273 0.52 12.40 17.27
N ARG A 274 -0.37 12.81 16.36
CA ARG A 274 -1.77 12.39 16.38
C ARG A 274 -1.90 11.11 15.58
N ILE A 275 -2.41 10.04 16.18
CA ILE A 275 -2.77 8.84 15.45
C ILE A 275 -4.08 9.12 14.71
N ASP A 276 -4.00 9.16 13.38
CA ASP A 276 -5.14 9.40 12.50
C ASP A 276 -5.96 8.12 12.29
N SER A 277 -5.31 6.96 12.21
CA SER A 277 -5.98 5.66 12.09
C SER A 277 -5.12 4.51 12.60
N VAL A 278 -5.78 3.51 13.20
CA VAL A 278 -5.24 2.18 13.45
C VAL A 278 -6.19 1.19 12.80
N ARG A 279 -5.68 0.40 11.86
CA ARG A 279 -6.42 -0.63 11.14
C ARG A 279 -5.81 -1.98 11.40
N VAL A 280 -6.66 -2.99 11.55
CA VAL A 280 -6.24 -4.38 11.70
C VAL A 280 -6.96 -5.20 10.63
N LYS A 281 -6.24 -6.09 9.94
CA LYS A 281 -6.83 -7.13 9.11
C LYS A 281 -6.24 -8.47 9.45
N ARG A 282 -7.05 -9.52 9.34
CA ARG A 282 -6.58 -10.88 9.49
C ARG A 282 -5.83 -11.31 8.24
N VAL A 283 -4.76 -12.06 8.42
CA VAL A 283 -4.01 -12.66 7.32
C VAL A 283 -4.26 -14.15 7.33
N PHE A 284 -4.63 -14.67 6.16
CA PHE A 284 -4.89 -16.10 6.00
C PHE A 284 -3.73 -16.73 5.24
N PRO A 285 -3.35 -17.97 5.59
CA PRO A 285 -2.59 -18.78 4.65
C PRO A 285 -3.37 -18.78 3.33
N ALA A 286 -2.67 -18.64 2.21
CA ALA A 286 -3.28 -18.79 0.92
C ALA A 286 -3.93 -20.17 0.88
N SER A 287 -5.26 -20.23 1.01
CA SER A 287 -6.03 -21.45 0.77
C SER A 287 -5.58 -21.93 -0.60
N ASP A 288 -5.12 -23.18 -0.73
CA ASP A 288 -4.57 -23.77 -1.96
C ASP A 288 -5.31 -23.19 -3.18
N GLU A 289 -4.79 -22.08 -3.74
CA GLU A 289 -5.44 -21.42 -4.85
C GLU A 289 -5.37 -22.49 -5.93
N PRO A 290 -6.52 -23.00 -6.42
CA PRO A 290 -6.56 -24.19 -7.24
C PRO A 290 -5.50 -24.03 -8.30
N ASP A 291 -4.48 -24.89 -8.17
CA ASP A 291 -3.15 -24.78 -8.76
C ASP A 291 -3.23 -23.89 -10.00
N THR A 292 -2.52 -22.75 -10.00
CA THR A 292 -2.13 -22.06 -11.24
C THR A 292 -1.89 -23.17 -12.24
N PRO A 293 -2.74 -23.36 -13.27
CA PRO A 293 -2.86 -24.64 -13.96
C PRO A 293 -1.45 -25.03 -14.28
N LYS A 294 -0.94 -26.06 -13.58
CA LYS A 294 0.48 -26.44 -13.64
C LYS A 294 0.76 -26.35 -15.11
N GLU A 295 1.62 -25.41 -15.50
CA GLU A 295 1.94 -25.24 -16.90
C GLU A 295 2.44 -26.62 -17.26
N ASP A 296 1.58 -27.44 -17.86
CA ASP A 296 1.95 -28.70 -18.44
C ASP A 296 3.10 -28.25 -19.28
N ARG A 297 4.30 -28.65 -18.86
CA ARG A 297 5.53 -28.43 -19.61
C ARG A 297 5.25 -29.14 -20.91
N LYS A 298 4.58 -28.44 -21.82
CA LYS A 298 4.38 -28.81 -23.20
C LYS A 298 5.81 -28.98 -23.64
N GLN A 299 6.18 -30.25 -23.81
CA GLN A 299 7.46 -30.67 -24.35
C GLN A 299 7.85 -29.63 -25.37
N GLN A 300 8.96 -28.94 -25.09
CA GLN A 300 9.45 -27.84 -25.89
C GLN A 300 9.43 -28.29 -27.34
N ARG A 301 8.40 -27.87 -28.08
CA ARG A 301 8.42 -27.95 -29.53
C ARG A 301 9.65 -27.13 -29.94
N PRO A 302 10.44 -27.61 -30.92
CA PRO A 302 11.63 -26.93 -31.37
C PRO A 302 11.30 -25.46 -31.56
N THR A 303 12.09 -24.62 -30.90
CA THR A 303 11.92 -23.18 -30.79
C THR A 303 11.72 -22.63 -32.19
N GLN A 304 10.46 -22.44 -32.60
CA GLN A 304 10.16 -21.62 -33.76
C GLN A 304 10.80 -20.28 -33.42
N GLN A 305 11.74 -19.85 -34.26
CA GLN A 305 12.40 -18.55 -34.14
C GLN A 305 11.31 -17.53 -33.80
N LYS A 306 11.29 -17.06 -32.55
CA LYS A 306 10.35 -16.05 -32.10
C LYS A 306 10.59 -14.87 -33.03
N GLN A 307 9.65 -14.65 -33.96
CA GLN A 307 9.64 -13.41 -34.71
C GLN A 307 9.75 -12.29 -33.67
N PRO A 308 10.67 -11.33 -33.86
CA PRO A 308 10.88 -10.27 -32.90
C PRO A 308 9.52 -9.62 -32.64
N LYS A 309 9.07 -9.68 -31.38
CA LYS A 309 7.78 -9.11 -30.98
C LYS A 309 7.82 -7.65 -31.42
N PRO A 310 6.87 -7.18 -32.25
CA PRO A 310 6.94 -5.83 -32.79
C PRO A 310 7.03 -4.83 -31.64
N GLU A 311 7.98 -3.91 -31.76
CA GLU A 311 8.23 -2.90 -30.76
C GLU A 311 6.97 -2.01 -30.62
N LEU A 312 6.36 -2.03 -29.43
CA LEU A 312 5.25 -1.15 -29.10
C LEU A 312 5.80 0.27 -28.90
N LEU A 313 5.30 1.25 -29.65
CA LEU A 313 5.73 2.67 -29.65
C LEU A 313 7.19 2.92 -30.10
N PRO A 314 7.54 2.66 -31.37
CA PRO A 314 8.88 2.96 -31.85
C PRO A 314 9.17 4.47 -31.74
N LEU A 315 10.40 4.82 -31.36
CA LEU A 315 10.83 6.21 -31.23
C LEU A 315 10.61 6.96 -32.55
N ASN A 316 10.19 8.23 -32.48
CA ASN A 316 9.82 9.07 -33.62
C ASN A 316 8.62 8.60 -34.46
N SER A 317 7.91 7.54 -34.07
CA SER A 317 6.65 7.21 -34.72
C SER A 317 5.61 8.29 -34.52
N GLU A 318 4.85 8.54 -35.57
CA GLU A 318 3.76 9.50 -35.60
C GLU A 318 2.43 8.75 -35.72
N TRP A 319 1.43 9.26 -35.02
CA TRP A 319 0.11 8.68 -34.89
C TRP A 319 -0.91 9.79 -35.05
N THR A 320 -2.03 9.50 -35.68
CA THR A 320 -3.07 10.49 -35.97
C THR A 320 -4.42 9.99 -35.46
N GLY A 321 -5.26 10.91 -35.03
CA GLY A 321 -6.60 10.56 -34.57
C GLY A 321 -7.27 11.70 -33.83
N ALA A 322 -8.01 11.36 -32.78
CA ALA A 322 -8.82 12.31 -32.06
C ALA A 322 -8.65 12.21 -30.55
N ARG A 323 -8.79 13.37 -29.92
CA ARG A 323 -8.98 13.51 -28.48
C ARG A 323 -10.44 13.88 -28.25
N THR A 324 -11.20 12.97 -27.66
CA THR A 324 -12.62 13.16 -27.37
C THR A 324 -12.81 13.57 -25.92
N PHE A 325 -13.50 14.67 -25.67
CA PHE A 325 -13.76 15.21 -24.34
C PHE A 325 -15.06 14.63 -23.77
N ALA A 326 -15.26 14.75 -22.46
CA ALA A 326 -16.46 14.28 -21.77
C ALA A 326 -17.79 14.77 -22.37
N ASN A 327 -17.80 15.96 -22.99
CA ASN A 327 -18.97 16.54 -23.66
C ASN A 327 -19.21 15.99 -25.09
N GLY A 328 -18.45 14.97 -25.51
CA GLY A 328 -18.52 14.38 -26.85
C GLY A 328 -17.82 15.17 -27.95
N THR A 329 -17.29 16.36 -27.67
CA THR A 329 -16.49 17.11 -28.65
C THR A 329 -15.22 16.33 -28.97
N ALA A 330 -14.90 16.18 -30.26
CA ALA A 330 -13.68 15.53 -30.71
C ALA A 330 -12.76 16.56 -31.35
N GLN A 331 -11.49 16.56 -30.94
CA GLN A 331 -10.44 17.43 -31.48
C GLN A 331 -9.42 16.58 -32.20
N LYS A 332 -9.11 16.91 -33.46
CA LYS A 332 -8.06 16.21 -34.21
C LYS A 332 -6.70 16.46 -33.55
N CYS A 333 -5.90 15.42 -33.45
CA CYS A 333 -4.57 15.52 -32.86
C CYS A 333 -3.57 14.60 -33.54
N THR A 334 -2.28 14.94 -33.38
CA THR A 334 -1.17 14.07 -33.77
C THR A 334 -0.33 13.76 -32.54
N VAL A 335 0.19 12.54 -32.48
CA VAL A 335 1.01 12.07 -31.36
C VAL A 335 2.35 11.60 -31.90
N LYS A 336 3.45 12.13 -31.35
CA LYS A 336 4.81 11.71 -31.67
C LYS A 336 5.51 11.15 -30.45
N ILE A 337 6.17 10.00 -30.59
CA ILE A 337 6.98 9.41 -29.53
C ILE A 337 8.34 10.12 -29.50
N THR A 338 8.57 11.00 -28.53
CA THR A 338 9.78 11.86 -28.50
C THR A 338 10.90 11.34 -27.61
N ARG A 339 10.58 10.48 -26.64
CA ARG A 339 11.57 9.87 -25.74
C ARG A 339 11.10 8.49 -25.31
N ARG A 340 12.04 7.56 -25.20
CA ARG A 340 11.84 6.21 -24.66
C ARG A 340 13.07 5.79 -23.86
N GLU A 341 12.86 5.48 -22.58
CA GLU A 341 13.89 4.99 -21.67
C GLU A 341 13.32 3.83 -20.86
N GLY A 342 13.64 2.61 -21.28
CA GLY A 342 13.04 1.39 -20.72
C GLY A 342 11.52 1.39 -20.87
N ASN A 343 10.82 1.43 -19.74
CA ASN A 343 9.35 1.50 -19.69
C ASN A 343 8.80 2.93 -19.70
N LYS A 344 9.63 3.97 -19.58
CA LYS A 344 9.17 5.36 -19.62
C LYS A 344 9.11 5.86 -21.06
N VAL A 345 7.97 6.44 -21.43
CA VAL A 345 7.73 6.99 -22.78
C VAL A 345 7.17 8.41 -22.68
N VAL A 346 7.56 9.28 -23.61
CA VAL A 346 7.00 10.63 -23.73
C VAL A 346 6.25 10.74 -25.04
N LEU A 347 4.93 10.99 -24.94
CA LEU A 347 4.04 11.23 -26.06
C LEU A 347 3.85 12.74 -26.22
N ARG A 348 4.32 13.31 -27.32
CA ARG A 348 4.02 14.70 -27.68
C ARG A 348 2.70 14.74 -28.45
N VAL A 349 1.64 15.23 -27.82
CA VAL A 349 0.30 15.38 -28.37
C VAL A 349 0.13 16.80 -28.88
N ASN A 350 0.04 16.99 -30.20
CA ASN A 350 -0.21 18.29 -30.83
C ASN A 350 -1.69 18.41 -31.21
N HIS A 351 -2.32 19.54 -30.87
CA HIS A 351 -3.71 19.86 -31.21
C HIS A 351 -3.90 21.38 -31.27
N ASP A 352 -4.59 21.90 -32.28
CA ASP A 352 -4.97 23.31 -32.45
C ASP A 352 -3.84 24.33 -32.14
N GLY A 353 -2.62 24.07 -32.61
CA GLY A 353 -1.45 24.95 -32.38
C GLY A 353 -0.81 24.84 -31.00
N TYR A 354 -1.34 23.99 -30.12
CA TYR A 354 -0.77 23.67 -28.81
C TYR A 354 -0.09 22.30 -28.82
N ALA A 355 0.86 22.12 -27.91
CA ALA A 355 1.53 20.84 -27.71
C ALA A 355 1.59 20.50 -26.22
N LEU A 356 1.23 19.25 -25.90
CA LEU A 356 1.33 18.65 -24.58
C LEU A 356 2.32 17.48 -24.61
N ALA A 357 3.18 17.36 -23.61
CA ALA A 357 4.04 16.20 -23.40
C ALA A 357 3.42 15.32 -22.30
N PHE A 358 3.00 14.13 -22.68
CA PHE A 358 2.46 13.10 -21.79
C PHE A 358 3.59 12.17 -21.41
N HIS A 359 3.97 12.21 -20.15
CA HIS A 359 4.96 11.30 -19.58
C HIS A 359 4.21 10.08 -19.07
N CYS A 360 4.49 8.93 -19.65
CA CYS A 360 3.79 7.69 -19.36
C CYS A 360 4.76 6.56 -19.01
N THR A 361 4.25 5.57 -18.30
CA THR A 361 4.90 4.30 -18.04
C THR A 361 4.17 3.19 -18.81
N LEU A 362 4.91 2.46 -19.66
CA LEU A 362 4.43 1.34 -20.47
C LEU A 362 4.83 0.01 -19.83
N LYS A 363 3.84 -0.78 -19.37
CA LYS A 363 4.03 -2.13 -18.85
C LYS A 363 3.26 -3.13 -19.73
N GLY A 364 3.97 -3.80 -20.64
CA GLY A 364 3.34 -4.65 -21.64
C GLY A 364 2.56 -3.81 -22.65
N ASP A 365 1.24 -4.03 -22.75
CA ASP A 365 0.32 -3.24 -23.55
C ASP A 365 -0.39 -2.14 -22.73
N GLN A 366 -0.16 -2.07 -21.42
CA GLN A 366 -0.78 -1.07 -20.54
C GLN A 366 0.05 0.20 -20.46
N LEU A 367 -0.61 1.34 -20.62
CA LEU A 367 0.00 2.66 -20.56
C LEU A 367 -0.59 3.43 -19.39
N THR A 368 0.24 3.86 -18.45
CA THR A 368 -0.16 4.70 -17.30
C THR A 368 0.38 6.10 -17.50
N LEU A 369 -0.45 7.13 -17.28
CA LEU A 369 -0.07 8.53 -17.43
C LEU A 369 0.43 9.08 -16.09
N ASP A 370 1.72 9.45 -16.04
CA ASP A 370 2.39 9.89 -14.81
C ASP A 370 2.34 11.42 -14.63
N SER A 371 2.57 12.18 -15.72
CA SER A 371 2.51 13.65 -15.72
C SER A 371 2.24 14.22 -17.10
N VAL A 372 1.71 15.45 -17.14
CA VAL A 372 1.58 16.21 -18.39
C VAL A 372 2.23 17.58 -18.26
N PHE A 373 2.94 17.98 -19.30
CA PHE A 373 3.56 19.29 -19.41
C PHE A 373 3.06 20.00 -20.66
N GLN A 374 2.80 21.29 -20.54
CA GLN A 374 2.57 22.13 -21.71
C GLN A 374 3.92 22.51 -22.35
N VAL A 375 4.12 22.14 -23.61
CA VAL A 375 5.39 22.32 -24.34
C VAL A 375 5.38 23.60 -25.18
N ALA A 376 4.20 24.02 -25.64
CA ALA A 376 4.02 25.24 -26.42
C ALA A 376 2.73 25.97 -25.99
N GLY A 377 2.87 27.26 -25.64
CA GLY A 377 1.77 28.17 -25.29
C GLY A 377 2.24 29.38 -24.47
N PRO A 378 1.45 30.48 -24.46
CA PRO A 378 1.72 31.64 -23.60
C PRO A 378 1.53 31.25 -22.13
N GLY A 379 2.59 31.35 -21.30
CA GLY A 379 2.51 31.11 -19.85
C GLY A 379 3.60 30.23 -19.20
N GLY A 380 4.56 29.71 -19.97
CA GLY A 380 5.61 28.82 -19.44
C GLY A 380 5.18 27.36 -19.26
N SER A 381 6.12 26.48 -18.89
CA SER A 381 5.83 25.05 -18.71
C SER A 381 5.12 24.78 -17.38
N THR A 382 3.81 24.58 -17.41
CA THR A 382 3.05 24.16 -16.22
C THR A 382 3.02 22.64 -16.14
N ARG A 383 3.48 22.08 -15.01
CA ARG A 383 3.30 20.65 -14.69
C ARG A 383 1.87 20.42 -14.23
N ILE A 384 1.23 19.43 -14.84
CA ILE A 384 -0.09 18.95 -14.49
C ILE A 384 0.05 17.52 -13.98
N ASN A 385 -0.64 17.21 -12.87
CA ASN A 385 -0.69 15.86 -12.29
C ASN A 385 -2.00 15.18 -12.73
N PRO A 386 -2.02 14.44 -13.86
CA PRO A 386 -3.15 13.64 -14.31
C PRO A 386 -3.41 12.45 -13.42
N THR A 387 -4.62 11.93 -13.61
CA THR A 387 -4.86 10.48 -13.56
C THR A 387 -5.18 10.00 -14.97
N GLY A 388 -4.61 8.88 -15.39
CA GLY A 388 -4.94 8.32 -16.70
C GLY A 388 -4.32 6.95 -16.95
N SER A 389 -5.06 6.10 -17.65
CA SER A 389 -4.59 4.79 -18.08
C SER A 389 -5.16 4.41 -19.44
N GLY A 390 -4.46 3.52 -20.12
CA GLY A 390 -4.71 3.23 -21.52
C GLY A 390 -4.10 1.91 -21.97
N LYS A 391 -4.31 1.60 -23.25
CA LYS A 391 -3.74 0.45 -23.94
C LYS A 391 -3.01 0.87 -25.20
N VAL A 392 -1.97 0.13 -25.53
CA VAL A 392 -1.16 0.29 -26.73
C VAL A 392 -1.13 -1.03 -27.48
N THR A 393 -1.43 -0.96 -28.77
CA THR A 393 -1.23 -2.05 -29.72
C THR A 393 -0.22 -1.62 -30.79
N ALA A 394 0.08 -2.50 -31.74
CA ALA A 394 0.96 -2.15 -32.86
C ALA A 394 0.42 -0.98 -33.72
N ASN A 395 -0.91 -0.78 -33.72
CA ASN A 395 -1.60 0.13 -34.63
C ASN A 395 -2.53 1.14 -33.95
N ASN A 396 -2.69 1.07 -32.62
CA ASN A 396 -3.55 2.00 -31.90
C ASN A 396 -3.00 2.34 -30.50
N ILE A 397 -3.17 3.60 -30.10
CA ILE A 397 -2.99 4.09 -28.74
C ILE A 397 -4.34 4.61 -28.25
N THR A 398 -4.84 4.02 -27.16
CA THR A 398 -6.04 4.51 -26.47
C THR A 398 -5.65 4.89 -25.05
N LEU A 399 -5.81 6.15 -24.68
CA LEU A 399 -5.49 6.65 -23.34
C LEU A 399 -6.65 7.50 -22.82
N ARG A 400 -7.25 7.07 -21.71
CA ARG A 400 -8.24 7.85 -20.97
C ARG A 400 -7.53 8.63 -19.86
N HIS A 401 -7.78 9.91 -19.76
CA HIS A 401 -7.11 10.77 -18.80
C HIS A 401 -8.00 11.93 -18.33
N SER A 402 -7.73 12.43 -17.14
CA SER A 402 -8.49 13.49 -16.47
C SER A 402 -7.58 14.40 -15.65
N TRP A 403 -8.04 15.64 -15.48
CA TRP A 403 -7.45 16.70 -14.67
C TRP A 403 -8.53 17.65 -14.18
N ARG A 404 -8.38 18.18 -12.96
CA ARG A 404 -8.93 19.50 -12.66
C ARG A 404 -8.17 20.18 -11.52
N LYS A 405 -7.91 21.47 -11.64
CA LYS A 405 -7.85 22.39 -10.51
C LYS A 405 -8.50 23.71 -10.89
N LEU A 406 -9.30 24.25 -9.99
CA LEU A 406 -10.10 25.48 -10.10
C LEU A 406 -10.27 25.90 -8.62
N ASP A 407 -9.83 27.02 -8.07
CA ASP A 407 -9.32 28.30 -8.55
C ASP A 407 -7.83 28.53 -8.21
N ASN A 408 -6.95 27.83 -8.93
CA ASN A 408 -5.75 28.39 -9.58
C ASN A 408 -5.02 27.33 -10.42
N ARG A 409 -5.29 27.26 -11.73
CA ARG A 409 -6.21 26.28 -12.31
C ARG A 409 -5.47 25.31 -13.24
N ASN A 410 -5.93 24.08 -13.40
CA ASN A 410 -5.53 23.13 -14.45
C ASN A 410 -6.73 22.27 -14.82
N VAL A 411 -7.52 22.59 -15.84
CA VAL A 411 -8.85 21.98 -16.01
C VAL A 411 -8.94 21.18 -17.29
N MET A 412 -9.07 19.87 -17.17
CA MET A 412 -9.43 19.00 -18.29
C MET A 412 -10.10 17.73 -17.76
N VAL A 413 -11.41 17.78 -17.57
CA VAL A 413 -12.17 16.89 -16.67
C VAL A 413 -12.16 15.42 -17.05
N GLU A 414 -12.26 15.09 -18.32
CA GLU A 414 -11.99 13.76 -18.84
C GLU A 414 -11.83 13.89 -20.34
N ALA A 415 -10.87 13.17 -20.89
CA ALA A 415 -10.74 13.00 -22.32
C ALA A 415 -10.18 11.60 -22.64
N VAL A 416 -10.49 11.14 -23.85
CA VAL A 416 -9.96 9.90 -24.42
C VAL A 416 -9.15 10.27 -25.65
N LEU A 417 -7.84 10.01 -25.60
CA LEU A 417 -6.96 10.04 -26.75
C LEU A 417 -7.07 8.70 -27.48
N ASN A 418 -7.45 8.72 -28.76
CA ASN A 418 -7.51 7.54 -29.61
C ASN A 418 -6.82 7.85 -30.93
N VAL A 419 -5.63 7.28 -31.14
CA VAL A 419 -4.78 7.56 -32.32
C VAL A 419 -4.23 6.28 -32.92
N SER A 420 -4.28 6.20 -34.24
CA SER A 420 -3.73 5.09 -35.03
C SER A 420 -2.51 5.53 -35.83
N ARG A 421 -1.68 4.55 -36.19
CA ARG A 421 -0.45 4.78 -36.94
C ARG A 421 -0.73 5.15 -38.39
#